data_AF-A0A1G0N9P9-F1
#
_entry.id   AF-A0A1G0N9P9-F1
#
_cell.length_a   1.000
_cell.length_b   1.000
_cell.length_c   1.000
_cell.angle_alpha   90.00
_cell.angle_beta   90.00
_cell.angle_gamma   90.00
#
_symmetry.space_group_name_H-M   'P 1'
#
loop_
_entity.id
_entity.type
_entity.pdbx_description
1 polymer ?
#
loop_
_entity_poly.entity_id
_entity_poly.type
_entity_poly.pdbx_seq_one_letter_code
_entity_poly.pdbx_strand_id
1 'polypeptide(L)'
;ARVEQADYVLTIHADTDFQLDQVQDILSQKLAKRSVDVKCLDVGSIEKVSGNKVKRSVTVKTGVETELAKKIVRVIKDSKLKVQASIQGDTVRVSGAKRDLLQDTIALVRKSITDFPLQYQNFRD
;
A
#
# COMPACT_ATOMS: atom_id res chain seq x y z
N ALA A 1 5.21 2.04 26.32
CA ALA A 1 5.23 1.69 24.89
C ALA A 1 6.03 2.72 24.09
N ARG A 2 6.75 2.29 23.04
CA ARG A 2 7.50 3.16 22.12
C ARG A 2 7.32 2.68 20.68
N VAL A 3 7.45 3.58 19.70
CA VAL A 3 7.45 3.25 18.27
C VAL A 3 8.77 3.71 17.70
N GLU A 4 9.51 2.80 17.08
CA GLU A 4 10.75 3.06 16.37
C GLU A 4 10.51 2.98 14.87
N GLN A 5 11.05 3.92 14.10
CA GLN A 5 11.00 3.92 12.64
C GLN A 5 12.40 3.67 12.09
N ALA A 6 12.52 2.66 11.23
CA ALA A 6 13.69 2.41 10.41
C ALA A 6 13.22 2.29 8.95
N ASP A 7 13.51 3.30 8.13
CA ASP A 7 13.02 3.42 6.75
C ASP A 7 11.49 3.23 6.65
N TYR A 8 11.06 2.15 6.02
CA TYR A 8 9.66 1.75 5.83
C TYR A 8 9.17 0.75 6.89
N VAL A 9 9.95 0.46 7.92
CA VAL A 9 9.56 -0.47 9.00
C VAL A 9 9.31 0.33 10.28
N LEU A 10 8.11 0.17 10.83
CA LEU A 10 7.70 0.70 12.12
C LEU A 10 7.70 -0.45 13.14
N THR A 11 8.56 -0.37 14.15
CA THR A 11 8.61 -1.36 15.23
C THR A 11 7.91 -0.79 16.46
N ILE A 12 6.81 -1.41 16.86
CA ILE A 12 6.05 -1.04 18.05
C ILE A 12 6.53 -1.92 19.21
N HIS A 13 6.90 -1.32 20.33
CA HIS A 13 7.24 -2.02 21.57
C HIS A 13 6.25 -1.66 22.67
N ALA A 14 5.76 -2.66 23.40
CA ALA A 14 4.86 -2.49 24.53
C ALA A 14 5.13 -3.52 25.63
N ASP A 15 4.51 -3.33 26.80
CA ASP A 15 4.67 -4.25 27.94
C ASP A 15 3.60 -5.37 27.95
N THR A 16 2.56 -5.25 27.12
CA THR A 16 1.53 -6.29 26.92
C THR A 16 1.00 -6.26 25.49
N ASP A 17 0.43 -7.37 25.02
CA ASP A 17 -0.24 -7.44 23.72
C ASP A 17 -1.37 -6.42 23.58
N PHE A 18 -2.13 -6.21 24.67
CA PHE A 18 -3.20 -5.22 24.71
C PHE A 18 -2.69 -3.78 24.49
N GLN A 19 -1.59 -3.40 25.14
CA GLN A 19 -0.98 -2.09 24.92
C GLN A 19 -0.43 -1.95 23.49
N LEU A 20 0.04 -3.05 22.90
CA LEU A 20 0.54 -3.05 21.53
C LEU A 20 -0.59 -2.77 20.53
N ASP A 21 -1.75 -3.41 20.70
CA ASP A 21 -2.91 -3.16 19.85
C ASP A 21 -3.46 -1.73 20.03
N GLN A 22 -3.49 -1.19 21.25
CA GLN A 22 -3.84 0.22 21.49
C GLN A 22 -2.92 1.19 20.73
N VAL A 23 -1.61 0.93 20.72
CA VAL A 23 -0.64 1.77 20.00
C VAL A 23 -0.83 1.62 18.49
N GLN A 24 -1.12 0.41 18.00
CA GLN A 24 -1.44 0.15 16.60
C GLN A 24 -2.69 0.93 16.13
N ASP A 25 -3.74 0.99 16.95
CA ASP A 25 -4.95 1.75 16.64
C ASP A 25 -4.66 3.25 16.55
N ILE A 26 -3.91 3.80 17.52
CA ILE A 26 -3.51 5.21 17.53
C ILE A 26 -2.65 5.53 16.30
N LEU A 27 -1.74 4.63 15.92
CA LEU A 27 -0.90 4.77 14.73
C LEU A 27 -1.77 4.79 13.46
N SER A 28 -2.71 3.86 13.35
CA SER A 28 -3.63 3.74 12.22
C SER A 28 -4.50 5.00 12.06
N GLN A 29 -5.05 5.53 13.16
CA GLN A 29 -5.80 6.79 13.16
C GLN A 29 -4.94 7.99 12.74
N LYS A 30 -3.70 8.05 13.21
CA LYS A 30 -2.75 9.10 12.86
C LYS A 30 -2.33 9.05 11.38
N LEU A 31 -2.24 7.85 10.79
CA LEU A 31 -1.94 7.67 9.37
C LEU A 31 -3.14 8.04 8.50
N ALA A 32 -4.34 7.59 8.86
CA ALA A 32 -5.58 7.95 8.16
C ALA A 32 -5.80 9.48 8.13
N LYS A 33 -5.52 10.18 9.24
CA LYS A 33 -5.57 11.66 9.30
C LYS A 33 -4.58 12.36 8.36
N ARG A 34 -3.52 11.67 7.93
CA ARG A 34 -2.51 12.18 6.98
C ARG A 34 -2.75 11.67 5.56
N SER A 35 -3.94 11.14 5.27
CA SER A 35 -4.29 10.55 3.98
C SER A 35 -3.43 9.35 3.57
N VAL A 36 -2.83 8.67 4.56
CA VAL A 36 -2.15 7.38 4.35
C VAL A 36 -3.15 6.27 4.66
N ASP A 37 -3.45 5.46 3.65
CA ASP A 37 -4.38 4.34 3.79
C ASP A 37 -3.71 3.20 4.56
N VAL A 38 -4.34 2.77 5.65
CA VAL A 38 -3.83 1.71 6.54
C VAL A 38 -3.65 0.37 5.82
N LYS A 39 -4.27 0.16 4.66
CA LYS A 39 -4.05 -1.03 3.82
C LYS A 39 -2.64 -1.13 3.26
N CYS A 40 -1.87 -0.04 3.24
CA CYS A 40 -0.45 -0.11 2.88
C CYS A 40 0.43 -0.69 4.01
N LEU A 41 -0.13 -0.93 5.20
CA LEU A 41 0.61 -1.48 6.33
C LEU A 41 0.52 -3.00 6.31
N ASP A 42 1.68 -3.64 6.24
CA ASP A 42 1.84 -5.07 6.49
C ASP A 42 2.14 -5.28 7.97
N VAL A 43 1.13 -5.72 8.71
CA VAL A 43 1.19 -5.89 10.16
C VAL A 43 1.74 -7.28 10.46
N GLY A 44 2.98 -7.33 10.93
CA GLY A 44 3.65 -8.57 11.29
C GLY A 44 3.09 -9.24 12.54
N SER A 45 3.58 -10.44 12.84
CA SER A 45 3.24 -11.16 14.05
C SER A 45 3.80 -10.48 15.31
N ILE A 46 3.18 -10.73 16.45
CA ILE A 46 3.72 -10.29 17.74
C ILE A 46 4.91 -11.18 18.11
N GLU A 47 6.03 -10.56 18.44
CA GLU A 47 7.22 -11.21 18.96
C GLU A 47 7.40 -10.85 20.44
N LYS A 48 7.66 -11.87 21.27
CA LYS A 48 8.04 -11.65 22.67
C LYS A 48 9.52 -11.27 22.73
N VAL A 49 9.82 -10.17 23.38
CA VAL A 49 11.17 -9.71 23.69
C VAL A 49 11.53 -10.19 25.10
N SER A 50 12.83 -10.25 25.43
CA SER A 50 13.29 -10.59 26.78
C SER A 50 12.52 -9.83 27.88
N GLY A 51 12.05 -10.57 28.88
CA GLY A 51 11.16 -10.09 29.95
C GLY A 51 9.67 -10.16 29.57
N ASN A 52 8.86 -9.26 30.14
CA ASN A 52 7.43 -9.11 29.83
C ASN A 52 7.15 -8.24 28.60
N LYS A 53 8.16 -7.88 27.81
CA LYS A 53 8.01 -6.93 26.71
C LYS A 53 7.62 -7.65 25.42
N VAL A 54 6.75 -7.02 24.65
CA VAL A 54 6.34 -7.49 23.33
C VAL A 54 6.69 -6.46 22.27
N LYS A 55 6.95 -6.92 21.05
CA LYS A 55 7.17 -6.06 19.89
C LYS A 55 6.41 -6.59 18.68
N ARG A 56 6.08 -5.70 17.75
CA ARG A 56 5.52 -6.05 16.44
C ARG A 56 6.14 -5.14 15.39
N SER A 57 6.57 -5.72 14.28
CA SER A 57 7.01 -4.97 13.11
C SER A 57 5.82 -4.69 12.20
N VAL A 58 5.74 -3.48 11.68
CA VAL A 58 4.75 -3.04 10.70
C VAL A 58 5.49 -2.46 9.52
N THR A 59 5.46 -3.16 8.40
CA THR A 59 6.15 -2.74 7.18
C THR A 59 5.21 -1.92 6.31
N VAL A 60 5.61 -0.70 5.99
CA VAL A 60 4.90 0.18 5.06
C VAL A 60 5.25 -0.25 3.65
N LYS A 61 4.28 -0.84 2.94
CA LYS A 61 4.42 -1.16 1.52
C LYS A 61 4.36 0.13 0.72
N THR A 62 5.49 0.46 0.08
CA THR A 62 5.62 1.63 -0.79
C THR A 62 5.81 1.22 -2.23
N GLY A 63 5.20 1.99 -3.12
CA GLY A 63 5.22 1.70 -4.55
C GLY A 63 4.37 0.49 -4.91
N VAL A 64 4.41 0.12 -6.18
CA VAL A 64 3.72 -1.03 -6.76
C VAL A 64 4.74 -2.15 -6.91
N GLU A 65 4.70 -3.12 -6.02
CA GLU A 65 5.57 -4.31 -6.13
C GLU A 65 5.34 -5.05 -7.45
N THR A 66 6.36 -5.77 -7.90
CA THR A 66 6.37 -6.44 -9.21
C THR A 66 5.15 -7.35 -9.42
N GLU A 67 4.68 -8.03 -8.37
CA GLU A 67 3.49 -8.89 -8.44
C GLU A 67 2.20 -8.10 -8.66
N LEU A 68 2.00 -7.02 -7.89
CA LEU A 68 0.86 -6.13 -8.05
C LEU A 68 0.92 -5.42 -9.41
N ALA A 69 2.10 -4.99 -9.85
CA ALA A 69 2.31 -4.36 -11.14
C ALA A 69 1.93 -5.30 -12.30
N LYS A 70 2.35 -6.57 -12.23
CA LYS A 70 1.95 -7.61 -13.20
C LYS A 70 0.43 -7.83 -13.19
N LYS A 71 -0.20 -7.86 -12.00
CA LYS A 71 -1.66 -7.98 -11.84
C LYS A 71 -2.39 -6.82 -12.52
N ILE A 72 -1.95 -5.58 -12.28
CA ILE A 72 -2.51 -4.38 -12.93
C ILE A 72 -2.37 -4.46 -14.44
N VAL A 73 -1.18 -4.76 -14.96
CA VAL A 73 -0.95 -4.88 -16.41
C VAL A 73 -1.83 -5.96 -17.03
N ARG A 74 -2.03 -7.09 -16.35
CA ARG A 74 -2.91 -8.17 -16.80
C ARG A 74 -4.37 -7.71 -16.86
N VAL A 75 -4.89 -7.07 -15.81
CA VAL A 75 -6.26 -6.52 -15.79
C VAL A 75 -6.48 -5.54 -16.94
N ILE A 76 -5.51 -4.66 -17.20
CA ILE A 76 -5.60 -3.70 -18.31
C ILE A 76 -5.63 -4.42 -19.66
N LYS A 77 -4.79 -5.44 -19.88
CA LYS A 77 -4.79 -6.24 -21.11
C LYS A 77 -6.08 -7.02 -21.32
N ASP A 78 -6.60 -7.63 -20.25
CA ASP A 78 -7.82 -8.44 -20.30
C ASP A 78 -9.07 -7.60 -20.60
N SER A 79 -9.05 -6.30 -20.26
CA SER A 79 -10.15 -5.37 -20.57
C SER A 79 -10.26 -4.96 -22.03
N LYS A 80 -9.25 -5.27 -22.87
CA LYS A 80 -9.18 -4.92 -24.30
C LYS A 80 -9.29 -3.40 -24.59
N LEU A 81 -9.08 -2.55 -23.58
CA LEU A 81 -8.97 -1.11 -23.78
C LEU A 81 -7.75 -0.81 -24.68
N LYS A 82 -7.88 0.16 -25.59
CA LYS A 82 -6.80 0.57 -26.50
C LYS A 82 -5.76 1.45 -25.79
N VAL A 83 -5.19 0.94 -24.70
CA VAL A 83 -4.17 1.59 -23.86
C VAL A 83 -3.00 0.61 -23.64
N GLN A 84 -1.81 1.16 -23.47
CA GLN A 84 -0.58 0.41 -23.19
C GLN A 84 -0.18 0.64 -21.74
N ALA A 85 0.03 -0.45 -20.99
CA ALA A 85 0.57 -0.41 -19.63
C ALA A 85 2.01 -0.95 -19.60
N SER A 86 2.90 -0.24 -18.91
CA SER A 86 4.31 -0.58 -18.74
C SER A 86 4.74 -0.43 -17.29
N ILE A 87 5.57 -1.33 -16.79
CA ILE A 87 6.10 -1.28 -15.42
C ILE A 87 7.40 -0.47 -15.47
N GLN A 88 7.50 0.56 -14.61
CA GLN A 88 8.64 1.45 -14.50
C GLN A 88 9.09 1.50 -13.04
N GLY A 89 10.02 0.61 -12.69
CA GLY A 89 10.44 0.43 -11.30
C GLY A 89 9.24 0.00 -10.43
N ASP A 90 8.89 0.86 -9.48
CA ASP A 90 7.80 0.72 -8.53
C ASP A 90 6.49 1.42 -8.98
N THR A 91 6.41 1.84 -10.25
CA THR A 91 5.21 2.47 -10.82
C THR A 91 4.73 1.76 -12.07
N VAL A 92 3.44 1.87 -12.39
CA VAL A 92 2.87 1.40 -13.66
C VAL A 92 2.45 2.60 -14.48
N ARG A 93 3.12 2.83 -15.62
CA ARG A 93 2.76 3.87 -16.58
C ARG A 93 1.73 3.33 -17.55
N VAL A 94 0.61 4.04 -17.67
CA VAL A 94 -0.43 3.79 -18.66
C VAL A 94 -0.40 4.91 -19.71
N SER A 95 -0.43 4.55 -20.98
CA SER A 95 -0.42 5.49 -22.12
C SER A 95 -1.50 5.10 -23.12
N GLY A 96 -2.16 6.08 -23.73
CA GLY A 96 -3.26 5.84 -24.66
C GLY A 96 -3.60 7.10 -25.46
N ALA A 97 -4.15 6.92 -26.65
CA ALA A 97 -4.41 8.03 -27.58
C ALA A 97 -5.63 8.89 -27.19
N LYS A 98 -6.53 8.37 -26.35
CA LYS A 98 -7.75 9.06 -25.94
C LYS A 98 -7.79 9.20 -24.42
N ARG A 99 -8.09 10.40 -23.93
CA ARG A 99 -8.24 10.70 -22.50
C ARG A 99 -9.38 9.89 -21.86
N ASP A 100 -10.47 9.67 -22.58
CA ASP A 100 -11.61 8.88 -22.08
C ASP A 100 -11.19 7.45 -21.73
N LEU A 101 -10.40 6.80 -22.60
CA LEU A 101 -9.89 5.45 -22.35
C LEU A 101 -8.94 5.40 -21.14
N LEU A 102 -8.20 6.47 -20.88
CA LEU A 102 -7.34 6.57 -19.70
C LEU A 102 -8.20 6.68 -18.42
N GLN A 103 -9.29 7.45 -18.45
CA GLN A 103 -10.23 7.52 -17.33
C GLN A 103 -10.94 6.20 -17.09
N ASP A 104 -11.38 5.51 -18.15
CA ASP A 104 -11.99 4.16 -18.04
C ASP A 104 -11.01 3.15 -17.44
N THR A 105 -9.73 3.24 -17.82
CA THR A 105 -8.67 2.39 -17.26
C THR A 105 -8.50 2.64 -15.76
N ILE A 106 -8.53 3.91 -15.32
CA ILE A 106 -8.45 4.26 -13.90
C ILE A 106 -9.65 3.67 -13.14
N ALA A 107 -10.87 3.82 -13.68
CA ALA A 107 -12.08 3.27 -13.08
C ALA A 107 -12.02 1.74 -12.97
N LEU A 108 -11.55 1.06 -14.01
CA LEU A 108 -11.34 -0.38 -14.03
C LEU A 108 -10.35 -0.82 -12.94
N VAL A 109 -9.16 -0.21 -12.88
CA VAL A 109 -8.13 -0.59 -11.91
C VAL A 109 -8.62 -0.36 -10.48
N ARG A 110 -9.32 0.75 -10.21
CA ARG A 110 -9.93 1.02 -8.90
C ARG A 110 -10.95 -0.04 -8.48
N LYS A 111 -11.68 -0.61 -9.44
CA LYS A 111 -12.68 -1.65 -9.19
C LYS A 111 -12.05 -3.04 -8.99
N SER A 112 -10.97 -3.33 -9.72
CA SER A 112 -10.33 -4.65 -9.71
C SER A 112 -9.25 -4.83 -8.64
N ILE A 113 -8.57 -3.75 -8.25
CA ILE A 113 -7.52 -3.76 -7.23
C ILE A 113 -8.05 -3.06 -5.99
N THR A 114 -8.49 -3.86 -5.01
CA THR A 114 -9.09 -3.38 -3.75
C THR A 114 -8.22 -3.70 -2.53
N ASP A 115 -7.21 -4.54 -2.75
CA ASP A 115 -6.21 -5.07 -1.84
C ASP A 115 -5.09 -4.08 -1.54
N PHE A 116 -4.84 -3.11 -2.42
CA PHE A 116 -3.79 -2.11 -2.23
C PHE A 116 -4.26 -0.70 -2.62
N PRO A 117 -3.97 0.33 -1.80
CA PRO A 117 -4.33 1.70 -2.12
C PRO A 117 -3.46 2.25 -3.25
N LEU A 118 -4.04 2.40 -4.44
CA LEU A 118 -3.35 2.94 -5.61
C LEU A 118 -3.61 4.44 -5.77
N GLN A 119 -2.54 5.17 -6.10
CA GLN A 119 -2.60 6.58 -6.47
C GLN A 119 -2.46 6.72 -7.98
N TYR A 120 -3.24 7.62 -8.57
CA TYR A 120 -3.22 7.90 -10.01
C TYR A 120 -2.76 9.34 -10.19
N GLN A 121 -1.53 9.51 -10.67
CA GLN A 121 -0.84 10.78 -10.71
C GLN A 121 -0.04 10.93 -12.01
N ASN A 122 0.59 12.10 -12.21
CA ASN A 122 1.45 12.39 -13.35
C ASN A 122 0.73 12.22 -14.70
N PHE A 123 -0.43 12.86 -14.83
CA PHE A 123 -1.15 12.97 -16.11
C PHE A 123 -0.34 13.83 -17.07
N ARG A 124 -0.15 13.35 -18.30
CA ARG A 124 0.61 14.02 -19.36
C ARG A 124 -0.19 14.01 -20.65
N ASP A 125 0.00 15.04 -21.47
CA ASP A 125 -0.56 15.16 -22.81
C ASP A 125 0.21 14.32 -23.84
#